data_AF-C5KY53-F1
#
_entry.id   AF-C5KY53-F1
#
_cell.length_a   1.000
_cell.length_b   1.000
_cell.length_c   1.000
_cell.angle_alpha   90.00
_cell.angle_beta   90.00
_cell.angle_gamma   90.00
#
_symmetry.space_group_name_H-M   'P 1'
#
loop_
_entity.id
_entity.type
_entity.pdbx_description
1 polymer ?
#
loop_
_entity_poly.entity_id
_entity_poly.type
_entity_poly.pdbx_seq_one_letter_code
_entity_poly.pdbx_strand_id
1 'polypeptide(L)'
;MSSTTTPVEKWNSRFAGAVPHNTDYYLKCLAGGALACGTTHTMMTPIDVVKVNMQVNPSKYRGLLSGLGTLTAEEGIRSGALKGAAPTCIGYSFQGMFKFGLNEVFKDQYNTLVGEENSIKYRGLIWAAAAASAEFFAD
;
A
#
# COMPACT_ATOMS: atom_id res chain seq x y z
N MET A 1 2.62 55.41 12.64
CA MET A 1 3.38 54.14 12.55
C MET A 1 2.42 53.08 12.06
N SER A 2 2.35 52.90 10.73
CA SER A 2 1.49 51.89 10.11
C SER A 2 2.05 50.50 10.40
N SER A 3 1.27 49.71 11.12
CA SER A 3 1.48 48.28 11.33
C SER A 3 1.27 47.54 10.01
N THR A 4 2.36 47.26 9.30
CA THR A 4 2.37 46.33 8.15
C THR A 4 2.18 44.93 8.69
N THR A 5 0.93 44.46 8.77
CA THR A 5 0.62 43.04 8.94
C THR A 5 1.05 42.32 7.67
N THR A 6 2.23 41.68 7.71
CA THR A 6 2.57 40.63 6.74
C THR A 6 1.46 39.58 6.78
N PRO A 7 0.86 39.20 5.65
CA PRO A 7 -0.10 38.10 5.65
C PRO A 7 0.66 36.85 6.09
N VAL A 8 0.23 36.23 7.18
CA VAL A 8 0.78 34.96 7.66
C VAL A 8 0.65 33.96 6.52
N GLU A 9 1.77 33.61 5.89
CA GLU A 9 1.80 32.65 4.79
C GLU A 9 1.32 31.31 5.35
N LYS A 10 0.17 30.85 4.85
CA LYS A 10 -0.51 29.68 5.39
C LYS A 10 0.30 28.45 4.98
N TRP A 11 1.00 27.83 5.95
CA TRP A 11 1.82 26.64 5.73
C TRP A 11 1.08 25.62 4.86
N ASN A 12 1.75 25.16 3.79
CA ASN A 12 1.20 24.21 2.85
C ASN A 12 2.19 23.07 2.66
N SER A 13 1.90 21.91 3.25
CA SER A 13 2.80 20.76 3.22
C SER A 13 3.06 20.22 1.80
N ARG A 14 2.15 20.50 0.85
CA ARG A 14 2.25 20.05 -0.54
C ARG A 14 3.46 20.64 -1.27
N PHE A 15 4.02 21.74 -0.75
CA PHE A 15 5.22 22.39 -1.30
C PHE A 15 6.40 22.39 -0.31
N ALA A 16 6.24 21.75 0.85
CA ALA A 16 7.27 21.71 1.89
C ALA A 16 8.42 20.73 1.57
N GLY A 17 8.22 19.80 0.64
CA GLY A 17 9.22 18.81 0.21
C GLY A 17 9.94 19.19 -1.09
N ALA A 18 11.00 18.45 -1.41
CA ALA A 18 11.77 18.63 -2.66
C ALA A 18 10.95 18.35 -3.94
N VAL A 19 9.82 17.65 -3.83
CA VAL A 19 8.90 17.39 -4.93
C VAL A 19 7.53 17.96 -4.56
N PRO A 20 6.95 18.86 -5.37
CA PRO A 20 5.62 19.38 -5.12
C PRO A 20 4.57 18.27 -5.27
N HIS A 21 3.71 18.12 -4.27
CA HIS A 21 2.61 17.16 -4.23
C HIS A 21 1.42 17.64 -5.09
N ASN A 22 1.67 17.62 -6.40
CA ASN A 22 0.68 17.87 -7.45
C ASN A 22 -0.16 16.63 -7.74
N THR A 23 -1.22 16.76 -8.55
CA THR A 23 -2.06 15.62 -8.98
C THR A 23 -1.23 14.48 -9.60
N ASP A 24 -0.21 14.82 -10.37
CA ASP A 24 0.73 13.85 -10.96
C ASP A 24 1.53 13.06 -9.90
N TYR A 25 1.84 13.68 -8.75
CA TYR A 25 2.53 13.01 -7.66
C TYR A 25 1.63 11.95 -7.03
N TYR A 26 0.40 12.33 -6.66
CA TYR A 26 -0.55 11.36 -6.10
C TYR A 26 -0.88 10.25 -7.10
N LEU A 27 -1.00 10.57 -8.39
CA LEU A 27 -1.22 9.55 -9.42
C LEU A 27 -0.06 8.56 -9.53
N LYS A 28 1.19 9.05 -9.41
CA LYS A 28 2.37 8.17 -9.34
C LYS A 28 2.38 7.30 -8.08
N CYS A 29 1.95 7.84 -6.93
CA CYS A 29 1.82 7.07 -5.69
C CYS A 29 0.72 6.01 -5.78
N LEU A 30 -0.44 6.34 -6.37
CA LEU A 30 -1.54 5.42 -6.65
C LEU A 30 -1.10 4.30 -7.59
N ALA A 31 -0.50 4.64 -8.73
CA ALA A 31 -0.02 3.68 -9.71
C ALA A 31 1.14 2.82 -9.16
N GLY A 32 2.08 3.44 -8.45
CA GLY A 32 3.18 2.75 -7.78
C GLY A 32 2.68 1.77 -6.72
N GLY A 33 1.70 2.18 -5.90
CA GLY A 33 1.04 1.32 -4.92
C GLY A 33 0.32 0.14 -5.56
N ALA A 34 -0.42 0.39 -6.65
CA ALA A 34 -1.13 -0.65 -7.38
C ALA A 34 -0.19 -1.70 -7.99
N LEU A 35 0.90 -1.25 -8.61
CA LEU A 35 1.89 -2.14 -9.22
C LEU A 35 2.70 -2.90 -8.16
N ALA A 36 3.14 -2.22 -7.11
CA ALA A 36 3.89 -2.85 -6.03
C ALA A 36 3.08 -3.93 -5.32
N CYS A 37 1.86 -3.62 -4.85
CA CYS A 37 1.02 -4.59 -4.15
C CYS A 37 0.51 -5.70 -5.06
N GLY A 38 0.02 -5.36 -6.26
CA GLY A 38 -0.49 -6.35 -7.20
C GLY A 38 0.57 -7.37 -7.60
N THR A 39 1.76 -6.91 -7.98
CA THR A 39 2.84 -7.79 -8.45
C THR A 39 3.36 -8.68 -7.33
N THR A 40 3.60 -8.12 -6.14
CA THR A 40 4.12 -8.89 -5.00
C THR A 40 3.16 -9.97 -4.52
N HIS A 41 1.85 -9.66 -4.41
CA HIS A 41 0.84 -10.64 -4.01
C HIS A 41 0.59 -11.70 -5.09
N THR A 42 0.62 -11.31 -6.36
CA THR A 42 0.53 -12.28 -7.47
C THR A 42 1.71 -13.24 -7.46
N MET A 43 2.92 -12.73 -7.18
CA MET A 43 4.13 -13.56 -7.06
C MET A 43 4.07 -14.50 -5.84
N MET A 44 3.41 -14.09 -4.76
CA MET A 44 3.24 -14.90 -3.54
C MET A 44 2.12 -15.94 -3.64
N THR A 45 1.14 -15.73 -4.53
CA THR A 45 -0.02 -16.62 -4.75
C THR A 45 0.33 -18.12 -4.80
N PRO A 46 1.34 -18.61 -5.55
CA PRO A 46 1.66 -20.04 -5.57
C PRO A 46 2.12 -20.59 -4.22
N ILE A 47 2.81 -19.79 -3.42
CA ILE A 47 3.23 -20.18 -2.07
C ILE A 47 2.01 -20.26 -1.15
N ASP A 48 1.08 -19.31 -1.28
CA ASP A 48 -0.14 -19.27 -0.46
C ASP A 48 -1.08 -20.43 -0.81
N VAL A 49 -1.24 -20.76 -2.10
CA VAL A 49 -2.02 -21.93 -2.52
C VAL A 49 -1.43 -23.22 -1.94
N VAL A 50 -0.11 -23.41 -1.97
CA VAL A 50 0.50 -24.59 -1.34
C VAL A 50 0.30 -24.58 0.16
N LYS A 51 0.48 -23.44 0.84
CA LYS A 51 0.26 -23.35 2.29
C LYS A 51 -1.16 -23.74 2.69
N VAL A 52 -2.18 -23.25 1.98
CA VAL A 52 -3.58 -23.62 2.24
C VAL A 52 -3.79 -25.13 2.01
N ASN A 53 -3.23 -25.70 0.93
CA ASN A 53 -3.31 -27.14 0.69
C ASN A 53 -2.58 -27.97 1.77
N MET A 54 -1.46 -27.48 2.30
CA MET A 54 -0.77 -28.09 3.44
C MET A 54 -1.59 -28.04 4.72
N GLN A 55 -2.32 -26.94 4.96
CA GLN A 55 -3.21 -26.80 6.13
C GLN A 55 -4.44 -27.70 6.02
N VAL A 56 -5.00 -27.85 4.82
CA VAL A 56 -6.18 -28.70 4.57
C VAL A 56 -5.81 -30.19 4.55
N ASN A 57 -4.69 -30.57 3.93
CA ASN A 57 -4.25 -31.96 3.77
C ASN A 57 -2.76 -32.15 4.13
N PRO A 58 -2.41 -32.08 5.42
CA PRO A 58 -1.01 -32.15 5.89
C PRO A 58 -0.34 -33.51 5.62
N SER A 59 -1.13 -34.59 5.49
CA SER A 59 -0.63 -35.92 5.15
C SER A 59 -0.11 -36.01 3.71
N LYS A 60 -0.73 -35.26 2.79
CA LYS A 60 -0.42 -35.26 1.35
C LYS A 60 0.64 -34.21 1.00
N TYR A 61 0.52 -33.01 1.57
CA TYR A 61 1.44 -31.90 1.32
C TYR A 61 2.34 -31.68 2.54
N ARG A 62 3.50 -32.34 2.57
CA ARG A 62 4.44 -32.30 3.70
C ARG A 62 5.50 -31.19 3.63
N GLY A 63 5.62 -30.51 2.50
CA GLY A 63 6.58 -29.42 2.34
C GLY A 63 6.23 -28.52 1.15
N LEU A 64 6.77 -27.31 1.15
CA LEU A 64 6.44 -26.29 0.14
C LEU A 64 6.86 -26.72 -1.28
N LEU A 65 8.11 -27.15 -1.48
CA LEU A 65 8.62 -27.55 -2.80
C LEU A 65 7.98 -28.86 -3.30
N SER A 66 7.87 -29.86 -2.42
CA SER A 66 7.19 -31.12 -2.72
C SER A 66 5.70 -30.90 -3.00
N GLY A 67 5.07 -29.98 -2.27
CA GLY A 67 3.67 -29.65 -2.45
C GLY A 67 3.39 -28.87 -3.72
N LEU A 68 4.27 -27.93 -4.10
CA LEU A 68 4.23 -27.25 -5.40
C LEU A 68 4.36 -28.27 -6.54
N GLY A 69 5.34 -29.17 -6.47
CA GLY A 69 5.53 -30.23 -7.48
C GLY A 69 4.31 -31.14 -7.62
N THR A 70 3.76 -31.60 -6.49
CA THR A 70 2.55 -32.44 -6.44
C THR A 70 1.34 -31.70 -7.02
N LEU A 71 1.14 -30.45 -6.61
CA LEU A 71 0.04 -29.61 -7.11
C LEU A 71 0.16 -29.36 -8.62
N THR A 72 1.37 -29.09 -9.12
CA THR A 72 1.59 -28.90 -10.56
C THR A 72 1.43 -30.18 -11.37
N ALA A 73 1.72 -31.35 -10.78
CA ALA A 73 1.57 -32.64 -11.45
C ALA A 73 0.11 -33.09 -11.51
N GLU A 74 -0.69 -32.79 -10.50
CA GLU A 74 -2.09 -33.20 -10.41
C GLU A 74 -3.05 -32.19 -11.08
N GLU A 75 -2.88 -30.90 -10.81
CA GLU A 75 -3.80 -29.84 -11.24
C GLU A 75 -3.20 -28.92 -12.31
N GLY A 76 -1.89 -28.98 -12.57
CA GLY A 76 -1.21 -28.09 -13.51
C GLY A 76 -0.81 -26.72 -12.93
N ILE A 77 0.05 -26.00 -13.64
CA ILE A 77 0.60 -24.70 -13.17
C ILE A 77 -0.49 -23.61 -13.10
N ARG A 78 -1.33 -23.51 -14.13
CA ARG A 78 -2.34 -22.43 -14.24
C ARG A 78 -3.56 -22.68 -13.34
N SER A 79 -4.02 -23.92 -13.28
CA SER A 79 -5.22 -24.34 -12.55
C SER A 79 -4.95 -24.71 -11.09
N GLY A 80 -3.74 -25.17 -10.77
CA GLY A 80 -3.29 -25.46 -9.41
C GLY A 80 -2.48 -24.31 -8.81
N ALA A 81 -1.21 -24.16 -9.20
CA ALA A 81 -0.28 -23.24 -8.55
C ALA A 81 -0.66 -21.75 -8.68
N LEU A 82 -1.27 -21.32 -9.80
CA LEU A 82 -1.71 -19.93 -10.01
C LEU A 82 -3.23 -19.75 -9.84
N LYS A 83 -3.89 -20.67 -9.14
CA LYS A 83 -5.31 -20.59 -8.85
C LYS A 83 -5.61 -19.31 -8.06
N GLY A 84 -6.43 -18.44 -8.63
CA GLY A 84 -6.79 -17.16 -8.00
C GLY A 84 -5.78 -16.02 -8.23
N ALA A 85 -4.73 -16.20 -9.04
CA ALA A 85 -3.74 -15.15 -9.29
C ALA A 85 -4.35 -13.86 -9.89
N ALA A 86 -5.33 -13.98 -10.79
CA ALA A 86 -6.01 -12.83 -11.39
C ALA A 86 -6.84 -12.01 -10.37
N PRO A 87 -7.76 -12.62 -9.58
CA PRO A 87 -8.47 -11.86 -8.55
C PRO A 87 -7.54 -11.33 -7.46
N THR A 88 -6.47 -12.07 -7.08
CA THR A 88 -5.45 -11.56 -6.13
C THR A 88 -4.75 -10.32 -6.70
N CYS A 89 -4.30 -10.36 -7.95
CA CYS A 89 -3.65 -9.23 -8.59
C CYS A 89 -4.55 -7.99 -8.56
N ILE A 90 -5.80 -8.13 -9.02
CA ILE A 90 -6.74 -7.02 -9.12
C ILE A 90 -7.09 -6.48 -7.71
N GLY A 91 -7.44 -7.36 -6.78
CA GLY A 91 -7.83 -6.98 -5.42
C GLY A 91 -6.71 -6.25 -4.68
N TYR A 92 -5.51 -6.84 -4.65
CA TYR A 92 -4.36 -6.23 -3.97
C TYR A 92 -3.81 -5.02 -4.72
N SER A 93 -3.97 -4.92 -6.03
CA SER A 93 -3.68 -3.68 -6.76
C SER A 93 -4.60 -2.54 -6.33
N PHE A 94 -5.91 -2.78 -6.20
CA PHE A 94 -6.82 -1.74 -5.70
C PHE A 94 -6.51 -1.39 -4.23
N GLN A 95 -6.31 -2.39 -3.38
CA GLN A 95 -5.93 -2.17 -1.99
C GLN A 95 -4.65 -1.33 -1.87
N GLY A 96 -3.59 -1.70 -2.61
CA GLY A 96 -2.33 -0.97 -2.63
C GLY A 96 -2.48 0.44 -3.19
N MET A 97 -3.28 0.61 -4.25
CA MET A 97 -3.60 1.92 -4.81
C MET A 97 -4.15 2.84 -3.72
N PHE A 98 -5.24 2.44 -3.06
CA PHE A 98 -5.86 3.27 -2.03
C PHE A 98 -4.94 3.47 -0.83
N LYS A 99 -4.24 2.43 -0.35
CA LYS A 99 -3.35 2.55 0.80
C LYS A 99 -2.23 3.56 0.58
N PHE A 100 -1.51 3.48 -0.54
CA PHE A 100 -0.38 4.38 -0.81
C PHE A 100 -0.83 5.76 -1.29
N GLY A 101 -1.92 5.85 -2.04
CA GLY A 101 -2.48 7.14 -2.48
C GLY A 101 -3.08 7.94 -1.33
N LEU A 102 -3.93 7.33 -0.51
CA LEU A 102 -4.57 8.00 0.62
C LEU A 102 -3.56 8.37 1.70
N ASN A 103 -2.53 7.56 1.92
CA ASN A 103 -1.51 7.87 2.92
C ASN A 103 -0.78 9.19 2.60
N GLU A 104 -0.43 9.44 1.34
CA GLU A 104 0.17 10.73 0.96
C GLU A 104 -0.82 11.89 1.07
N VAL A 105 -2.10 11.69 0.71
CA VAL A 105 -3.15 12.71 0.89
C VAL A 105 -3.34 13.05 2.37
N PHE A 106 -3.46 12.05 3.25
CA PHE A 106 -3.65 12.25 4.69
C PHE A 106 -2.42 12.86 5.35
N LYS A 107 -1.20 12.45 4.96
CA LYS A 107 0.02 13.11 5.42
C LYS A 107 -0.01 14.59 5.07
N ASP A 108 -0.41 14.96 3.86
CA ASP A 108 -0.46 16.37 3.48
C ASP A 108 -1.54 17.15 4.23
N GLN A 109 -2.73 16.58 4.38
CA GLN A 109 -3.81 17.22 5.12
C GLN A 109 -3.43 17.45 6.58
N TYR A 110 -2.87 16.44 7.25
CA TYR A 110 -2.48 16.56 8.65
C TYR A 110 -1.26 17.45 8.85
N ASN A 111 -0.25 17.41 7.97
CA ASN A 111 0.89 18.33 8.07
C ASN A 111 0.49 19.79 7.79
N THR A 112 -0.46 20.03 6.87
CA THR A 112 -1.00 21.37 6.60
C THR A 112 -1.85 21.88 7.78
N LEU A 113 -2.65 21.01 8.41
CA LEU A 113 -3.51 21.37 9.55
C LEU A 113 -2.70 21.74 10.80
N VAL A 114 -1.60 21.02 11.05
CA VAL A 114 -0.81 21.14 12.29
C VAL A 114 0.19 22.32 12.24
N GLY A 115 0.55 22.80 11.04
CA GLY A 115 1.47 23.93 10.84
C GLY A 115 2.95 23.52 10.89
N GLU A 116 3.83 24.35 10.33
CA GLU A 116 5.26 24.06 10.11
C GLU A 116 5.98 23.57 11.37
N GLU A 117 5.88 24.33 12.47
CA GLU A 117 6.62 24.07 13.71
C GLU A 117 6.23 22.73 14.37
N ASN A 118 4.94 22.41 14.38
CA ASN A 118 4.42 21.18 14.96
C ASN A 118 4.52 19.98 14.00
N SER A 119 4.55 20.23 12.69
CA SER A 119 4.73 19.17 11.68
C SER A 119 6.10 18.49 11.81
N ILE A 120 7.14 19.26 12.17
CA ILE A 120 8.47 18.72 12.42
C ILE A 120 8.53 18.05 13.80
N LYS A 121 7.94 18.66 14.82
CA LYS A 121 7.94 18.16 16.20
C LYS A 121 7.18 16.85 16.38
N TYR A 122 6.02 16.69 15.71
CA TYR A 122 5.15 15.52 15.83
C TYR A 122 5.09 14.67 14.56
N ARG A 123 6.09 14.80 13.68
CA ARG A 123 6.14 14.12 12.37
C ARG A 123 5.80 12.63 12.43
N GLY A 124 6.38 11.91 13.40
CA GLY A 124 6.14 10.49 13.58
C GLY A 124 4.67 10.16 13.91
N LEU A 125 4.04 10.93 14.80
CA LEU A 125 2.63 10.75 15.16
C LEU A 125 1.70 11.11 14.01
N ILE A 126 2.00 12.19 13.28
CA ILE A 126 1.24 12.62 12.10
C ILE A 126 1.28 11.54 11.03
N TRP A 127 2.46 10.97 10.76
CA TRP A 127 2.61 9.90 9.78
C TRP A 127 1.93 8.61 10.23
N ALA A 128 1.98 8.28 11.53
CA ALA A 128 1.26 7.14 12.08
C ALA A 128 -0.26 7.31 11.97
N ALA A 129 -0.78 8.50 12.30
CA ALA A 129 -2.19 8.81 12.16
C ALA A 129 -2.65 8.80 10.68
N ALA A 130 -1.82 9.32 9.77
CA ALA A 130 -2.08 9.26 8.33
C ALA A 130 -2.09 7.82 7.82
N ALA A 131 -1.14 6.99 8.26
CA ALA A 131 -1.09 5.58 7.90
C ALA A 131 -2.31 4.80 8.44
N ALA A 132 -2.68 5.02 9.70
CA ALA A 132 -3.86 4.39 10.30
C ALA A 132 -5.16 4.80 9.61
N SER A 133 -5.27 6.09 9.24
CA SER A 133 -6.43 6.58 8.47
C SER A 133 -6.48 5.95 7.09
N ALA A 134 -5.34 5.93 6.37
CA ALA A 134 -5.25 5.32 5.04
C ALA A 134 -5.56 3.83 5.06
N GLU A 135 -5.09 3.12 6.09
CA GLU A 135 -5.34 1.69 6.27
C GLU A 135 -6.81 1.40 6.54
N PHE A 136 -7.47 2.19 7.40
CA PHE A 136 -8.90 2.04 7.69
C PHE A 136 -9.81 2.19 6.44
N PHE A 137 -9.42 3.04 5.49
CA PHE A 137 -10.18 3.25 4.25
C PHE A 137 -9.78 2.32 3.10
N ALA A 138 -8.61 1.68 3.18
CA ALA A 138 -8.09 0.80 2.13
C ALA A 138 -8.35 -0.69 2.39
N ASP A 139 -8.65 -1.06 3.64
CA ASP A 139 -9.08 -2.40 4.07
C ASP A 139 -10.60 -2.59 3.87
#